data_AF-A0A3N9S0E5-F1
#
_entry.id   AF-A0A3N9S0E5-F1
#
_cell.length_a   1.000
_cell.length_b   1.000
_cell.length_c   1.000
_cell.angle_alpha   90.00
_cell.angle_beta   90.00
_cell.angle_gamma   90.00
#
_symmetry.space_group_name_H-M   'P 1'
#
loop_
_entity.id
_entity.type
_entity.pdbx_description
1 polymer ?
#
loop_
_entity_poly.entity_id
_entity_poly.type
_entity_poly.pdbx_seq_one_letter_code
_entity_poly.pdbx_strand_id
1 'polypeptide(L)'
;MRLIDDLAAARLYYHRPLPTLPDILLIDIPPRFSGGGLALGRYYPVILESLAEMHEFEAFLCEPRTTPVAPALLDRRPSALRTRDIIFARYEPQIPNWPWLLICFWPQSYTAMVLPSADTFARGSYTIDAYSTEEELTDAELKLLATLGPEQARIVRSVATRLGNA
;
A
#
# COMPACT_ATOMS: atom_id res chain seq x y z
N MET A 1 25.13 -0.10 -8.65
CA MET A 1 24.23 -0.96 -7.85
C MET A 1 22.80 -0.68 -8.26
N ARG A 2 21.97 -1.71 -8.46
CA ARG A 2 20.54 -1.54 -8.72
C ARG A 2 19.76 -1.74 -7.42
N LEU A 3 18.67 -1.03 -7.19
CA LEU A 3 17.88 -1.19 -5.96
C LEU A 3 17.28 -2.60 -5.88
N ILE A 4 16.92 -3.16 -7.03
CA ILE A 4 16.38 -4.52 -7.16
C ILE A 4 17.31 -5.62 -6.63
N ASP A 5 18.63 -5.37 -6.57
CA ASP A 5 19.62 -6.34 -6.09
C ASP A 5 19.90 -6.20 -4.59
N ASP A 6 19.38 -5.15 -3.95
CA ASP A 6 19.75 -4.78 -2.59
C ASP A 6 18.55 -4.30 -1.75
N LEU A 7 18.24 -3.00 -1.77
CA LEU A 7 17.13 -2.40 -1.01
C LEU A 7 15.77 -3.06 -1.31
N ALA A 8 15.53 -3.40 -2.57
CA ALA A 8 14.29 -3.99 -3.06
C ALA A 8 14.45 -5.45 -3.50
N ALA A 9 15.45 -6.15 -2.92
CA ALA A 9 15.74 -7.55 -3.25
C ALA A 9 14.56 -8.48 -2.93
N ALA A 10 13.92 -8.28 -1.77
CA ALA A 10 12.71 -8.99 -1.37
C ALA A 10 11.50 -8.06 -1.54
N ARG A 11 10.54 -8.47 -2.36
CA ARG A 11 9.31 -7.71 -2.62
C ARG A 11 8.18 -8.63 -3.04
N LEU A 12 6.95 -8.24 -2.72
CA LEU A 12 5.73 -8.99 -3.04
C LEU A 12 4.68 -8.06 -3.64
N TYR A 13 4.05 -8.52 -4.72
CA TYR A 13 2.90 -7.85 -5.31
C TYR A 13 1.60 -8.33 -4.64
N TYR A 14 0.83 -7.38 -4.13
CA TYR A 14 -0.51 -7.57 -3.63
C TYR A 14 -1.48 -7.05 -4.69
N HIS A 15 -2.25 -7.98 -5.26
CA HIS A 15 -3.20 -7.64 -6.30
C HIS A 15 -4.44 -6.96 -5.72
N ARG A 16 -4.92 -5.96 -6.45
CA ARG A 16 -6.13 -5.21 -6.11
C ARG A 16 -7.34 -6.12 -6.00
N PRO A 17 -8.15 -5.97 -4.95
CA PRO A 17 -9.38 -6.75 -4.79
C PRO A 17 -10.50 -6.27 -5.74
N LEU A 18 -10.41 -5.04 -6.26
CA LEU A 18 -11.31 -4.47 -7.26
C LEU A 18 -10.53 -3.63 -8.30
N PRO A 19 -11.03 -3.51 -9.54
CA PRO A 19 -10.38 -2.69 -10.57
C PRO A 19 -10.20 -1.21 -10.21
N THR A 20 -11.06 -0.67 -9.33
CA THR A 20 -11.06 0.73 -8.86
C THR A 20 -10.12 0.98 -7.69
N LEU A 21 -9.36 -0.03 -7.27
CA LEU A 21 -8.35 0.06 -6.21
C LEU A 21 -6.96 -0.18 -6.80
N PRO A 22 -5.89 0.32 -6.16
CA PRO A 22 -4.53 0.11 -6.65
C PRO A 22 -4.00 -1.29 -6.35
N ASP A 23 -3.06 -1.75 -7.17
CA ASP A 23 -2.15 -2.84 -6.78
C ASP A 23 -1.09 -2.26 -5.82
N ILE A 24 -0.56 -3.08 -4.91
CA ILE A 24 0.49 -2.65 -3.97
C ILE A 24 1.74 -3.51 -4.17
N LEU A 25 2.88 -2.88 -4.43
CA LEU A 25 4.17 -3.53 -4.32
C LEU A 25 4.72 -3.27 -2.91
N LEU A 26 4.85 -4.32 -2.10
CA LEU A 26 5.44 -4.22 -0.78
C LEU A 26 6.91 -4.63 -0.84
N ILE A 27 7.80 -3.74 -0.43
CA ILE A 27 9.23 -4.02 -0.35
C ILE A 27 9.59 -4.37 1.08
N ASP A 28 10.27 -5.50 1.26
CA ASP A 28 10.88 -5.88 2.52
C ASP A 28 12.27 -5.22 2.63
N ILE A 29 12.35 -4.16 3.43
CA ILE A 29 13.55 -3.32 3.53
C ILE A 29 14.60 -4.03 4.39
N PRO A 30 15.85 -4.18 3.89
CA PRO A 30 16.94 -4.79 4.66
C PRO A 30 17.18 -4.06 5.99
N PRO A 31 17.60 -4.78 7.06
CA PRO A 31 17.74 -4.20 8.41
C PRO A 31 18.63 -2.95 8.50
N ARG A 32 19.62 -2.79 7.62
CA ARG A 32 20.48 -1.60 7.57
C ARG A 32 19.76 -0.31 7.14
N PHE A 33 18.57 -0.45 6.56
CA PHE A 33 17.72 0.64 6.08
C PHE A 33 16.35 0.67 6.81
N SER A 34 16.16 -0.19 7.81
CA SER A 34 14.90 -0.29 8.55
C SER A 34 14.76 0.83 9.58
N GLY A 35 13.53 1.14 10.01
CA GLY A 35 13.27 2.24 10.93
C GLY A 35 11.79 2.57 11.12
N GLY A 36 11.49 3.42 12.09
CA GLY A 36 10.10 3.72 12.52
C GLY A 36 9.20 4.41 11.49
N GLY A 37 9.77 4.91 10.38
CA GLY A 37 8.98 5.47 9.26
C GLY A 37 8.47 4.41 8.28
N LEU A 38 8.78 3.13 8.50
CA LEU A 38 8.33 2.01 7.67
C LEU A 38 7.18 1.26 8.34
N ALA A 39 6.33 0.63 7.53
CA ALA A 39 5.25 -0.21 8.04
C ALA A 39 5.84 -1.43 8.78
N LEU A 40 5.38 -1.69 10.00
CA LEU A 40 5.99 -2.64 10.94
C LEU A 40 7.52 -2.43 11.12
N GLY A 41 8.00 -1.21 10.92
CA GLY A 41 9.42 -0.86 11.01
C GLY A 41 10.31 -1.42 9.91
N ARG A 42 9.76 -2.12 8.91
CA ARG A 42 10.53 -2.90 7.92
C ARG A 42 9.96 -2.90 6.50
N TYR A 43 8.66 -2.69 6.32
CA TYR A 43 8.04 -2.76 5.00
C TYR A 43 7.79 -1.38 4.41
N TYR A 44 8.07 -1.25 3.11
CA TYR A 44 7.79 -0.03 2.35
C TYR A 44 6.72 -0.31 1.28
N PRO A 45 5.49 0.21 1.45
CA PRO A 45 4.43 0.03 0.47
C PRO A 45 4.52 1.03 -0.68
N VAL A 46 4.36 0.55 -1.91
CA VAL A 46 4.32 1.35 -3.13
C VAL A 46 2.96 1.18 -3.80
N ILE A 47 2.25 2.28 -4.01
CA ILE A 47 0.91 2.29 -4.64
C ILE A 47 1.06 2.34 -6.16
N LEU A 48 0.51 1.34 -6.85
CA LEU A 48 0.53 1.19 -8.30
C LEU A 48 -0.91 1.24 -8.83
N GLU A 49 -1.28 2.33 -9.51
CA GLU A 49 -2.65 2.51 -10.01
C GLU A 49 -2.82 2.00 -11.45
N SER A 50 -1.71 1.80 -12.18
CA SER A 50 -1.74 1.31 -13.55
C SER A 50 -0.55 0.43 -13.91
N LEU A 51 -0.69 -0.34 -14.98
CA LEU A 51 0.39 -1.15 -15.55
C LEU A 51 1.59 -0.29 -15.99
N ALA A 52 1.33 0.93 -16.47
CA ALA A 52 2.39 1.86 -16.85
C ALA A 52 3.23 2.27 -15.63
N GLU A 53 2.59 2.54 -14.49
CA GLU A 53 3.30 2.86 -13.23
C GLU A 53 4.09 1.66 -12.71
N MET A 54 3.55 0.44 -12.85
CA MET A 54 4.28 -0.78 -12.50
C MET A 54 5.57 -0.91 -13.31
N HIS A 55 5.50 -0.79 -14.64
CA HIS A 55 6.67 -0.88 -15.50
C HIS A 55 7.67 0.27 -15.25
N GLU A 56 7.17 1.50 -15.03
CA GLU A 56 8.00 2.64 -14.69
C GLU A 56 8.77 2.40 -13.38
N PHE A 57 8.08 1.88 -12.36
CA PHE A 57 8.69 1.60 -11.07
C PHE A 57 9.70 0.44 -11.15
N GLU A 58 9.40 -0.61 -11.91
CA GLU A 58 10.36 -1.69 -12.16
C GLU A 58 11.62 -1.20 -12.88
N ALA A 59 11.46 -0.35 -13.89
CA ALA A 59 12.58 0.29 -14.58
C ALA A 59 13.41 1.13 -13.60
N PHE A 60 12.75 1.90 -12.74
CA PHE A 60 13.40 2.66 -11.68
C PHE A 60 14.18 1.75 -10.72
N LEU A 61 13.65 0.62 -10.28
CA LEU A 61 14.38 -0.30 -9.40
C LEU A 61 15.60 -0.94 -10.11
N CYS A 62 15.51 -1.17 -11.42
CA CYS A 62 16.55 -1.77 -12.25
C CYS A 62 17.64 -0.78 -12.69
N GLU A 63 17.41 0.52 -12.59
CA GLU A 63 18.37 1.52 -13.04
C GLU A 63 19.67 1.46 -12.20
N PRO A 64 20.85 1.35 -12.84
CA PRO A 64 22.13 1.34 -12.15
C PRO A 64 22.42 2.69 -11.48
N ARG A 65 22.77 2.67 -10.19
CA ARG A 65 23.12 3.87 -9.41
C ARG A 65 24.43 3.73 -8.66
N THR A 66 25.05 4.87 -8.38
CA THR A 66 26.25 4.97 -7.54
C THR A 66 25.93 4.97 -6.06
N THR A 67 24.75 5.48 -5.67
CA THR A 67 24.27 5.51 -4.27
C THR A 67 22.85 4.94 -4.16
N PRO A 68 22.49 4.36 -2.99
CA PRO A 68 21.09 4.02 -2.70
C PRO A 68 20.24 5.29 -2.68
N VAL A 69 19.02 5.19 -3.20
CA VAL A 69 17.99 6.24 -3.14
C VAL A 69 16.71 5.63 -2.59
N ALA A 70 15.89 6.44 -1.91
CA ALA A 70 14.60 5.97 -1.42
C ALA A 70 13.69 5.56 -2.60
N PRO A 71 12.89 4.49 -2.45
CA PRO A 71 12.01 3.99 -3.50
C PRO A 71 10.72 4.82 -3.66
N ALA A 72 10.83 6.14 -3.53
CA ALA A 72 9.72 7.10 -3.41
C ALA A 72 9.29 7.75 -4.72
N LEU A 73 9.57 7.11 -5.88
CA LEU A 73 9.28 7.66 -7.20
C LEU A 73 7.81 8.06 -7.36
N LEU A 74 6.91 7.29 -6.76
CA LEU A 74 5.46 7.45 -6.93
C LEU A 74 4.77 8.11 -5.74
N ASP A 75 5.44 8.30 -4.61
CA ASP A 75 4.82 8.73 -3.34
C ASP A 75 4.09 10.07 -3.47
N ARG A 76 4.68 11.00 -4.22
CA ARG A 76 4.14 12.35 -4.45
C ARG A 76 3.28 12.47 -5.70
N ARG A 77 3.14 11.39 -6.48
CA ARG A 77 2.30 11.41 -7.68
C ARG A 77 0.84 11.39 -7.24
N PRO A 78 0.00 12.37 -7.63
CA PRO A 78 -1.41 12.36 -7.27
C PRO A 78 -2.11 11.08 -7.74
N SER A 79 -3.08 10.62 -6.96
CA SER A 79 -3.97 9.53 -7.39
C SER A 79 -4.80 9.96 -8.61
N ALA A 80 -4.84 9.11 -9.62
CA ALA A 80 -5.74 9.20 -10.77
C ALA A 80 -7.10 8.56 -10.48
N LEU A 81 -7.17 7.68 -9.47
CA LEU A 81 -8.41 7.07 -9.00
C LEU A 81 -9.23 8.06 -8.17
N ARG A 82 -10.55 7.81 -8.09
CA ARG A 82 -11.49 8.61 -7.29
C ARG A 82 -12.51 7.71 -6.61
N THR A 83 -12.87 8.08 -5.38
CA THR A 83 -13.98 7.48 -4.64
C THR A 83 -14.88 8.57 -4.06
N ARG A 84 -16.16 8.23 -3.88
CA ARG A 84 -17.14 9.08 -3.16
C ARG A 84 -17.28 8.69 -1.69
N ASP A 85 -17.06 7.41 -1.40
CA ASP A 85 -17.17 6.84 -0.06
C ASP A 85 -15.78 6.48 0.45
N ILE A 86 -15.61 6.43 1.78
CA ILE A 86 -14.39 5.90 2.37
C ILE A 86 -14.36 4.40 2.08
N ILE A 87 -13.27 3.89 1.51
CA ILE A 87 -13.13 2.46 1.24
C ILE A 87 -12.03 1.89 2.13
N PHE A 88 -12.37 0.86 2.90
CA PHE A 88 -11.41 0.04 3.64
C PHE A 88 -11.16 -1.24 2.87
N ALA A 89 -9.97 -1.34 2.27
CA ALA A 89 -9.58 -2.45 1.43
C ALA A 89 -8.53 -3.32 2.12
N ARG A 90 -8.85 -4.61 2.30
CA ARG A 90 -7.97 -5.61 2.89
C ARG A 90 -7.22 -6.36 1.79
N TYR A 91 -5.89 -6.37 1.88
CA TYR A 91 -5.02 -7.11 0.97
C TYR A 91 -4.34 -8.25 1.73
N GLU A 92 -4.61 -9.46 1.26
CA GLU A 92 -4.09 -10.70 1.82
C GLU A 92 -2.71 -11.03 1.22
N PRO A 93 -1.71 -11.38 2.05
CA PRO A 93 -0.41 -11.84 1.58
C PRO A 93 -0.55 -13.16 0.82
N GLN A 94 0.00 -13.22 -0.40
CA GLN A 94 -0.02 -14.46 -1.21
C GLN A 94 1.04 -15.48 -0.77
N ILE A 95 1.97 -15.08 0.11
CA ILE A 95 3.08 -15.90 0.61
C ILE A 95 3.09 -15.81 2.14
N PRO A 96 3.35 -16.92 2.87
CA PRO A 96 3.47 -16.89 4.32
C PRO A 96 4.51 -15.88 4.82
N ASN A 97 4.30 -15.36 6.03
CA ASN A 97 5.17 -14.39 6.72
C ASN A 97 5.32 -13.02 6.06
N TRP A 98 4.49 -12.73 5.05
CA TRP A 98 4.27 -11.37 4.56
C TRP A 98 3.07 -10.76 5.28
N PRO A 99 3.06 -9.43 5.51
CA PRO A 99 2.04 -8.80 6.31
C PRO A 99 0.71 -8.68 5.56
N TRP A 100 -0.38 -8.58 6.31
CA TRP A 100 -1.66 -8.11 5.81
C TRP A 100 -1.60 -6.59 5.64
N LEU A 101 -2.24 -6.05 4.60
CA LEU A 101 -2.32 -4.61 4.40
C LEU A 101 -3.76 -4.12 4.49
N LEU A 102 -3.96 -3.02 5.20
CA LEU A 102 -5.20 -2.25 5.18
C LEU A 102 -4.93 -0.96 4.43
N ILE A 103 -5.61 -0.80 3.29
CA ILE A 103 -5.60 0.45 2.52
C ILE A 103 -6.91 1.17 2.78
N CYS A 104 -6.84 2.39 3.29
CA CYS A 104 -8.00 3.26 3.34
C CYS A 104 -7.93 4.22 2.15
N PHE A 105 -8.91 4.17 1.26
CA PHE A 105 -9.06 5.10 0.15
C PHE A 105 -10.08 6.17 0.53
N TRP A 106 -9.61 7.40 0.67
CA TRP A 106 -10.37 8.52 1.19
C TRP A 106 -10.98 9.34 0.04
N PRO A 107 -12.24 9.80 0.18
CA PRO A 107 -12.81 10.75 -0.75
C PRO A 107 -12.08 12.09 -0.64
N GLN A 108 -12.07 12.86 -1.73
CA GLN A 108 -11.39 14.17 -1.75
C GLN A 108 -11.91 15.11 -0.65
N SER A 109 -13.20 15.07 -0.34
CA SER A 109 -13.81 15.86 0.74
C SER A 109 -13.16 15.63 2.10
N TYR A 110 -12.65 14.43 2.37
CA TYR A 110 -11.92 14.12 3.61
C TYR A 110 -10.48 14.62 3.54
N THR A 111 -9.80 14.34 2.43
CA THR A 111 -8.39 14.72 2.29
C THR A 111 -8.18 16.25 2.31
N ALA A 112 -9.17 17.01 1.81
CA ALA A 112 -9.15 18.47 1.82
C ALA A 112 -9.30 19.09 3.22
N MET A 113 -9.78 18.33 4.22
CA MET A 113 -9.88 18.80 5.61
C MET A 113 -8.55 18.70 6.37
N VAL A 114 -7.54 18.03 5.81
CA VAL A 114 -6.23 17.86 6.44
C VAL A 114 -5.23 18.86 5.85
N LEU A 115 -4.39 19.44 6.71
CA LEU A 115 -3.36 20.38 6.28
C LEU A 115 -2.37 19.71 5.30
N PRO A 116 -2.02 20.35 4.18
CA PRO A 116 -1.14 19.77 3.15
C PRO A 116 0.25 19.34 3.63
N SER A 117 0.72 19.88 4.75
CA SER A 117 2.04 19.58 5.33
C SER A 117 2.09 18.28 6.13
N ALA A 118 0.98 17.56 6.27
CA ALA A 118 0.89 16.45 7.22
C ALA A 118 1.44 15.11 6.69
N ASP A 119 1.89 15.02 5.43
CA ASP A 119 2.34 13.78 4.75
C ASP A 119 1.44 12.55 5.03
N THR A 120 0.18 12.81 5.37
CA THR A 120 -0.72 11.81 5.97
C THR A 120 -1.32 10.91 4.90
N PHE A 121 -1.57 11.47 3.72
CA PHE A 121 -2.17 10.75 2.61
C PHE A 121 -1.14 10.49 1.53
N ALA A 122 -0.75 9.22 1.40
CA ALA A 122 0.02 8.77 0.25
C ALA A 122 -0.77 9.08 -1.03
N ARG A 123 -0.08 9.69 -2.00
CA ARG A 123 -0.67 10.13 -3.28
C ARG A 123 -1.89 11.05 -3.14
N GLY A 124 -2.05 11.69 -1.97
CA GLY A 124 -3.16 12.58 -1.65
C GLY A 124 -4.51 11.89 -1.48
N SER A 125 -4.56 10.55 -1.35
CA SER A 125 -5.84 9.83 -1.24
C SER A 125 -5.82 8.57 -0.38
N TYR A 126 -4.66 8.05 0.00
CA TYR A 126 -4.56 6.76 0.69
C TYR A 126 -3.87 6.87 2.04
N THR A 127 -4.33 6.08 3.01
CA THR A 127 -3.50 5.67 4.14
C THR A 127 -3.25 4.17 4.03
N ILE A 128 -2.07 3.72 4.46
CA ILE A 128 -1.63 2.32 4.38
C ILE A 128 -1.06 1.92 5.71
N ASP A 129 -1.60 0.84 6.26
CA ASP A 129 -1.06 0.17 7.44
C ASP A 129 -0.80 -1.31 7.15
N ALA A 130 0.23 -1.85 7.79
CA ALA A 130 0.58 -3.27 7.70
C ALA A 130 0.42 -3.95 9.06
N TYR A 131 -0.07 -5.18 9.04
CA TYR A 131 -0.38 -5.98 10.22
C TYR A 131 0.23 -7.38 10.07
N SER A 132 0.68 -7.96 11.18
CA SER A 132 1.33 -9.27 11.15
C SER A 132 0.30 -10.39 10.98
N THR A 133 -0.93 -10.18 11.46
CA THR A 133 -2.01 -11.16 11.42
C THR A 133 -3.31 -10.57 10.89
N GLU A 134 -4.23 -11.44 10.44
CA GLU A 134 -5.58 -11.04 10.02
C GLU A 134 -6.39 -10.46 11.19
N GLU A 135 -6.17 -11.00 12.39
CA GLU A 135 -6.84 -10.58 13.64
C GLU A 135 -6.48 -9.14 13.98
N GLU A 136 -5.18 -8.80 13.97
CA GLU A 136 -4.70 -7.43 14.20
C GLU A 136 -5.31 -6.45 13.20
N LEU A 137 -5.37 -6.83 11.92
CA LEU A 137 -5.99 -6.01 10.89
C LEU A 137 -7.49 -5.81 11.17
N THR A 138 -8.19 -6.87 11.55
CA THR A 138 -9.63 -6.82 11.85
C THR A 138 -9.92 -5.90 13.02
N ASP A 139 -9.12 -5.98 14.08
CA ASP A 139 -9.25 -5.09 15.24
C ASP A 139 -9.02 -3.63 14.86
N ALA A 140 -8.04 -3.35 14.00
CA ALA A 140 -7.76 -2.01 13.51
C ALA A 140 -8.91 -1.47 12.62
N GLU A 141 -9.43 -2.28 11.71
CA GLU A 141 -10.58 -1.95 10.88
C GLU A 141 -11.81 -1.60 11.73
N LEU A 142 -12.12 -2.41 12.74
CA LEU A 142 -13.25 -2.17 13.64
C LEU A 142 -13.09 -0.87 14.42
N LYS A 143 -11.87 -0.54 14.88
CA LYS A 143 -11.58 0.73 15.57
C LYS A 143 -11.78 1.93 14.63
N LEU A 144 -11.33 1.83 13.38
CA LEU A 144 -11.53 2.88 12.37
C LEU A 144 -13.02 3.09 12.06
N LEU A 145 -13.78 2.00 11.87
CA LEU A 145 -15.22 2.05 11.66
C LEU A 145 -15.96 2.68 12.83
N ALA A 146 -15.58 2.33 14.07
CA ALA A 146 -16.16 2.93 15.28
C ALA A 146 -15.87 4.45 15.37
N THR A 147 -14.74 4.90 14.83
CA THR A 147 -14.34 6.32 14.84
C THR A 147 -15.09 7.15 13.80
N LEU A 148 -15.34 6.58 12.61
CA LEU A 148 -15.99 7.29 11.49
C LEU A 148 -17.52 7.16 11.50
N GLY A 149 -18.05 6.12 12.15
CA GLY A 149 -19.46 5.75 12.12
C GLY A 149 -19.78 4.77 10.97
N PRO A 150 -20.71 3.82 11.18
CA PRO A 150 -20.91 2.67 10.29
C PRO A 150 -21.48 2.99 8.90
N GLU A 151 -22.07 4.16 8.68
CA GLU A 151 -22.68 4.52 7.39
C GLU A 151 -21.71 5.22 6.41
N GLN A 152 -20.49 5.53 6.83
CA GLN A 152 -19.56 6.35 6.04
C GLN A 152 -18.53 5.54 5.24
N ALA A 153 -18.37 4.25 5.53
CA ALA A 153 -17.30 3.42 4.96
C ALA A 153 -17.81 2.14 4.28
N ARG A 154 -17.21 1.80 3.14
CA ARG A 154 -17.41 0.54 2.42
C ARG A 154 -16.22 -0.38 2.66
N ILE A 155 -16.50 -1.63 3.01
CA ILE A 155 -15.47 -2.65 3.22
C ILE A 155 -15.29 -3.46 1.93
N VAL A 156 -14.06 -3.57 1.48
CA VAL A 156 -13.66 -4.38 0.33
C VAL A 156 -12.62 -5.40 0.79
N ARG A 157 -12.83 -6.66 0.43
CA ARG A 157 -11.93 -7.76 0.78
C ARG A 157 -11.41 -8.39 -0.50
N SER A 158 -10.13 -8.74 -0.53
CA SER A 158 -9.63 -9.67 -1.53
C SER A 158 -10.33 -11.00 -1.35
N VAL A 159 -10.98 -11.50 -2.41
CA VAL A 159 -11.41 -12.89 -2.45
C VAL A 159 -10.23 -13.64 -3.05
N ALA A 160 -9.60 -14.52 -2.27
CA ALA A 160 -8.59 -15.42 -2.81
C ALA A 160 -9.19 -16.11 -4.05
N THR A 161 -8.64 -15.82 -5.23
CA THR A 161 -8.90 -16.64 -6.40
C THR A 161 -8.28 -17.99 -6.07
N ARG A 162 -9.08 -18.92 -5.54
CA ARG A 162 -8.70 -20.34 -5.57
C ARG A 162 -8.50 -20.64 -7.05
N LEU A 163 -7.24 -20.74 -7.46
CA LEU A 163 -6.87 -21.40 -8.71
C LEU A 163 -7.57 -22.75 -8.66
N GLY A 164 -8.66 -22.89 -9.41
CA GLY A 164 -9.32 -24.16 -9.62
C GLY A 164 -8.29 -25.09 -10.22
N ASN A 165 -8.03 -26.19 -9.54
CA ASN A 165 -7.25 -27.29 -10.09
C ASN A 165 -7.87 -27.69 -11.44
N ALA A 166 -7.09 -27.54 -12.51
CA ALA A 166 -7.33 -28.23 -13.77
C ALA A 166 -6.79 -29.65 -13.67
#